data_AF-V4TMQ2-F1
#
_entry.id   AF-V4TMQ2-F1
#
_cell.length_a   1.000
_cell.length_b   1.000
_cell.length_c   1.000
_cell.angle_alpha   90.00
_cell.angle_beta   90.00
_cell.angle_gamma   90.00
#
_symmetry.space_group_name_H-M   'P 1'
#
loop_
_entity.id
_entity.type
_entity.pdbx_description
1 polymer ?
#
loop_
_entity_poly.entity_id
_entity_poly.type
_entity_poly.pdbx_seq_one_letter_code
_entity_poly.pdbx_strand_id
1 'polypeptide(L)'
;MTSTSFALSSATSSLINRRPLANAFVSVSSFSAANCNYNVNVNKRRISCEVAVKSNNSTASVGLESSPSSSASASDDGFDESKIGARVKVKVPLKVYHVPRVPELDLSGMEGVLKQYVGVWKGKKISANLPYKVAFVTEIEGRTVKFFAHLKDDEFDYLD
;
A
#
# COMPACT_ATOMS: atom_id res chain seq x y z
N MET A 1 -84.96 -18.24 31.75
CA MET A 1 -83.82 -18.75 30.97
C MET A 1 -82.65 -17.80 31.26
N THR A 2 -82.03 -17.88 32.43
CA THR A 2 -80.76 -18.61 32.71
C THR A 2 -79.68 -18.34 31.67
N SER A 3 -78.68 -17.53 32.01
CA SER A 3 -77.38 -18.03 32.52
C SER A 3 -76.37 -16.90 32.66
N THR A 4 -75.67 -16.93 33.79
CA THR A 4 -74.49 -16.13 34.16
C THR A 4 -73.23 -16.66 33.48
N SER A 5 -72.25 -15.78 33.21
CA SER A 5 -70.83 -16.11 33.28
C SER A 5 -69.96 -14.85 33.45
N PHE A 6 -69.02 -14.95 34.39
CA PHE A 6 -67.95 -14.01 34.70
C PHE A 6 -66.74 -14.27 33.80
N ALA A 7 -65.98 -13.24 33.44
CA ALA A 7 -64.55 -13.38 33.14
C ALA A 7 -63.79 -12.06 33.39
N LEU A 8 -62.57 -12.24 33.92
CA LEU A 8 -61.69 -11.32 34.62
C LEU A 8 -61.02 -10.24 33.75
N SER A 9 -60.68 -9.13 34.44
CA SER A 9 -59.45 -8.32 34.37
C SER A 9 -58.47 -8.54 33.21
N SER A 10 -58.04 -7.44 32.59
CA SER A 10 -56.73 -6.84 32.94
C SER A 10 -56.52 -5.51 32.22
N ALA A 11 -56.20 -4.49 33.00
CA ALA A 11 -55.65 -3.23 32.52
C ALA A 11 -54.22 -3.46 32.01
N THR A 12 -53.92 -2.97 30.80
CA THR A 12 -52.53 -2.79 30.36
C THR A 12 -52.35 -1.37 29.86
N SER A 13 -51.88 -0.54 30.78
CA SER A 13 -51.21 0.72 30.51
C SER A 13 -49.92 0.46 29.74
N SER A 14 -49.82 0.88 28.48
CA SER A 14 -48.52 0.97 27.80
C SER A 14 -47.93 2.36 28.03
N LEU A 15 -47.12 2.42 29.09
CA LEU A 15 -46.27 3.55 29.43
C LEU A 15 -45.31 3.86 28.27
N ILE A 16 -45.19 5.16 28.01
CA ILE A 16 -44.21 5.81 27.17
C ILE A 16 -42.81 5.34 27.59
N ASN A 17 -42.17 4.53 26.76
CA ASN A 17 -40.82 4.06 27.02
C ASN A 17 -39.81 5.18 26.71
N ARG A 18 -39.62 6.10 27.66
CA ARG A 18 -38.49 7.02 27.68
C ARG A 18 -37.23 6.20 28.02
N ARG A 19 -36.46 5.85 27.00
CA ARG A 19 -35.11 5.32 27.20
C ARG A 19 -34.21 6.46 27.71
N PRO A 20 -33.51 6.29 28.84
CA PRO A 20 -32.54 7.27 29.30
C PRO A 20 -31.28 7.22 28.41
N LEU A 21 -30.81 8.41 28.01
CA LEU A 21 -29.46 8.63 27.51
C LEU A 21 -28.49 8.38 28.68
N ALA A 22 -28.02 7.14 28.81
CA ALA A 22 -26.86 6.85 29.64
C ALA A 22 -25.62 7.35 28.88
N ASN A 23 -25.15 8.54 29.26
CA ASN A 23 -23.80 8.99 28.96
C ASN A 23 -22.81 8.05 29.63
N ALA A 24 -22.34 7.04 28.89
CA ALA A 24 -21.12 6.34 29.25
C ALA A 24 -19.94 7.28 28.95
N PHE A 25 -19.55 8.07 29.95
CA PHE A 25 -18.19 8.60 30.02
C PHE A 25 -17.27 7.39 30.09
N VAL A 26 -16.71 7.00 28.94
CA VAL A 26 -15.60 6.06 28.90
C VAL A 26 -14.43 6.82 29.48
N SER A 27 -14.12 6.52 30.74
CA SER A 27 -12.92 6.96 31.42
C SER A 27 -11.73 6.65 30.51
N VAL A 28 -11.01 7.69 30.08
CA VAL A 28 -9.71 7.55 29.45
C VAL A 28 -8.82 6.95 30.53
N SER A 29 -8.69 5.63 30.53
CA SER A 29 -7.59 4.98 31.23
C SER A 29 -6.33 5.55 30.63
N SER A 30 -5.58 6.26 31.47
CA SER A 30 -4.26 6.77 31.16
C SER A 30 -3.48 5.68 30.43
N PHE A 31 -3.13 5.93 29.17
CA PHE A 31 -2.14 5.14 28.46
C PHE A 31 -0.84 5.37 29.22
N SER A 32 -0.57 4.50 30.19
CA SER A 32 0.75 4.43 30.81
C SER A 32 1.69 4.09 29.67
N ALA A 33 2.45 5.09 29.22
CA ALA A 33 3.52 4.89 28.27
C ALA A 33 4.50 3.93 28.93
N ALA A 34 4.37 2.64 28.61
CA ALA A 34 5.40 1.66 28.86
C ALA A 34 6.59 2.10 28.00
N ASN A 35 7.46 2.87 28.63
CA ASN A 35 8.70 3.35 28.07
C ASN A 35 9.58 2.11 27.87
N CYS A 36 9.43 1.45 26.73
CA CYS A 36 10.35 0.41 26.31
C CYS A 36 11.66 1.11 25.91
N ASN A 37 12.51 1.36 26.92
CA ASN A 37 13.92 1.66 26.70
C ASN A 37 14.55 0.40 26.10
N TYR A 38 14.49 0.26 24.79
CA TYR A 38 15.33 -0.68 24.06
C TYR A 38 16.76 -0.10 24.09
N ASN A 39 17.55 -0.57 25.05
CA ASN A 39 18.98 -0.28 25.09
C ASN A 39 19.64 -1.05 23.94
N VAL A 40 19.74 -0.43 22.76
CA VAL A 40 20.51 -1.00 21.65
C VAL A 40 21.98 -0.85 22.02
N ASN A 41 22.54 -1.91 22.60
CA ASN A 41 23.98 -2.03 22.71
C ASN A 41 24.53 -2.23 21.28
N VAL A 42 24.81 -1.11 20.59
CA VAL A 42 25.49 -1.11 19.30
C VAL A 42 26.94 -1.49 19.57
N ASN A 43 27.20 -2.80 19.64
CA ASN A 43 28.54 -3.33 19.64
C ASN A 43 29.14 -3.04 18.27
N LYS A 44 29.85 -1.90 18.15
CA LYS A 44 30.57 -1.46 16.95
C LYS A 44 31.71 -2.44 16.68
N ARG A 45 31.39 -3.59 16.08
CA ARG A 45 32.39 -4.41 15.41
C ARG A 45 32.82 -3.65 14.17
N ARG A 46 33.96 -2.94 14.27
CA ARG A 46 34.65 -2.38 13.11
C ARG A 46 35.11 -3.57 12.27
N ILE A 47 34.43 -3.80 11.15
CA ILE A 47 34.94 -4.68 10.12
C ILE A 47 35.97 -3.85 9.34
N SER A 48 37.25 -4.06 9.62
CA SER A 48 38.34 -3.54 8.79
C SER A 48 38.49 -4.46 7.59
N CYS A 49 37.92 -4.08 6.44
CA CYS A 49 38.27 -4.70 5.19
C CYS A 49 39.66 -4.19 4.78
N GLU A 50 40.66 -5.05 4.85
CA GLU A 50 41.96 -4.81 4.22
C GLU A 50 41.85 -5.12 2.72
N VAL A 51 42.17 -4.14 1.88
CA VAL A 51 42.29 -4.32 0.43
C VAL A 51 43.66 -4.94 0.16
N ALA A 52 43.69 -6.16 -0.36
CA ALA A 52 44.90 -6.78 -0.87
C ALA A 52 45.32 -6.09 -2.19
N VAL A 53 46.20 -5.08 -2.09
CA VAL A 53 46.81 -4.47 -3.28
C VAL A 53 47.90 -5.40 -3.79
N LYS A 54 47.62 -6.16 -4.85
CA LYS A 54 48.64 -6.89 -5.59
C LYS A 54 49.55 -5.85 -6.26
N SER A 55 50.74 -5.64 -5.70
CA SER A 55 51.77 -4.79 -6.31
C SER A 55 52.39 -5.51 -7.50
N ASN A 56 52.16 -5.00 -8.71
CA ASN A 56 53.02 -5.17 -9.86
C ASN A 56 53.52 -3.79 -10.28
N ASN A 57 54.64 -3.36 -9.71
CA ASN A 57 55.37 -2.21 -10.24
C ASN A 57 56.03 -2.62 -11.55
N SER A 58 55.56 -2.06 -12.67
CA SER A 58 56.39 -1.67 -13.81
C SER A 58 55.61 -0.75 -14.75
N THR A 59 55.98 0.54 -14.70
CA THR A 59 56.23 1.39 -15.87
C THR A 59 55.04 2.09 -16.56
N ALA A 60 54.88 3.37 -16.19
CA ALA A 60 54.53 4.57 -16.96
C ALA A 60 53.63 4.47 -18.22
N SER A 61 52.52 5.21 -18.21
CA SER A 61 52.32 6.35 -19.12
C SER A 61 51.10 7.19 -18.73
N VAL A 62 51.21 8.45 -19.14
CA VAL A 62 50.35 9.62 -18.94
C VAL A 62 48.90 9.44 -19.43
N GLY A 63 47.97 10.13 -18.77
CA GLY A 63 46.57 10.24 -19.20
C GLY A 63 45.74 11.01 -18.19
N LEU A 64 45.86 12.34 -18.20
CA LEU A 64 44.90 13.23 -17.57
C LEU A 64 43.67 13.30 -18.47
N GLU A 65 42.60 12.63 -18.09
CA GLU A 65 41.27 12.88 -18.64
C GLU A 65 40.25 12.94 -17.49
N SER A 66 39.89 14.17 -17.16
CA SER A 66 38.76 14.48 -16.30
C SER A 66 37.48 14.18 -17.05
N SER A 67 37.03 12.94 -17.00
CA SER A 67 35.67 12.56 -17.38
C SER A 67 34.81 12.57 -16.11
N PRO A 68 33.71 13.35 -16.04
CA PRO A 68 32.74 13.20 -14.98
C PRO A 68 32.01 11.88 -15.25
N SER A 69 32.52 10.79 -14.68
CA SER A 69 31.75 9.56 -14.53
C SER A 69 30.64 9.85 -13.52
N SER A 70 29.55 10.43 -14.02
CA SER A 70 28.24 10.26 -13.42
C SER A 70 28.04 8.76 -13.29
N SER A 71 28.20 8.26 -12.07
CA SER A 71 27.86 6.90 -11.68
C SER A 71 26.35 6.75 -11.78
N ALA A 72 25.84 6.68 -13.00
CA ALA A 72 24.60 6.00 -13.30
C ALA A 72 24.88 4.53 -13.05
N SER A 73 24.67 4.09 -11.81
CA SER A 73 24.54 2.69 -11.49
C SER A 73 23.27 2.16 -12.17
N ALA A 74 23.41 1.87 -13.46
CA ALA A 74 22.57 0.95 -14.19
C ALA A 74 22.72 -0.41 -13.49
N SER A 75 21.88 -0.64 -12.48
CA SER A 75 21.28 -1.97 -12.42
C SER A 75 20.17 -1.94 -13.45
N ASP A 76 20.23 -2.95 -14.30
CA ASP A 76 19.29 -3.31 -15.35
C ASP A 76 17.93 -3.69 -14.74
N ASP A 77 17.29 -2.74 -14.06
CA ASP A 77 15.89 -2.81 -13.68
C ASP A 77 15.19 -1.79 -14.58
N GLY A 78 14.78 -2.24 -15.77
CA GLY A 78 14.35 -1.46 -16.95
C GLY A 78 13.10 -0.59 -16.84
N PHE A 79 12.95 0.12 -15.72
CA PHE A 79 11.93 1.14 -15.55
C PHE A 79 12.46 2.52 -15.93
N ASP A 80 12.03 2.99 -17.11
CA ASP A 80 12.20 4.38 -17.51
C ASP A 80 11.05 5.20 -16.91
N GLU A 81 11.39 6.21 -16.12
CA GLU A 81 10.41 7.17 -15.55
C GLU A 81 9.54 7.83 -16.63
N SER A 82 10.01 7.84 -17.88
CA SER A 82 9.26 8.25 -19.08
C SER A 82 7.98 7.44 -19.34
N LYS A 83 7.87 6.21 -18.80
CA LYS A 83 6.68 5.35 -18.95
C LYS A 83 5.54 5.77 -17.99
N ILE A 84 5.81 6.69 -17.07
CA ILE A 84 4.80 7.24 -16.16
C ILE A 84 3.81 8.08 -16.96
N GLY A 85 2.53 7.77 -16.83
CA GLY A 85 1.43 8.41 -17.58
C GLY A 85 0.97 7.61 -18.80
N ALA A 86 1.68 6.55 -19.19
CA ALA A 86 1.23 5.67 -20.25
C ALA A 86 -0.08 4.95 -19.91
N ARG A 87 -0.87 4.66 -20.94
CA ARG A 87 -2.08 3.83 -20.81
C ARG A 87 -1.64 2.37 -20.81
N VAL A 88 -2.23 1.59 -19.91
CA VAL A 88 -1.88 0.18 -19.73
C VAL A 88 -3.16 -0.65 -19.76
N LYS A 89 -3.06 -1.84 -20.34
CA LYS A 89 -4.15 -2.81 -20.36
C LYS A 89 -3.72 -4.07 -19.64
N VAL A 90 -4.53 -4.50 -18.68
CA VAL A 90 -4.25 -5.72 -17.92
C VAL A 90 -4.53 -6.95 -18.78
N LYS A 91 -3.55 -7.85 -18.87
CA LYS A 91 -3.61 -9.07 -19.68
C LYS A 91 -4.03 -10.28 -18.86
N VAL A 92 -3.56 -10.37 -17.63
CA VAL A 92 -3.79 -11.52 -16.73
C VAL A 92 -5.07 -11.30 -15.92
N PRO A 93 -5.92 -12.32 -15.71
CA PRO A 93 -7.05 -12.21 -14.80
C PRO A 93 -6.57 -11.99 -13.36
N LEU A 94 -6.86 -10.81 -12.81
CA LEU A 94 -6.39 -10.38 -11.49
C LEU A 94 -7.54 -9.82 -10.69
N LYS A 95 -7.82 -10.45 -9.55
CA LYS A 95 -8.86 -10.01 -8.62
C LYS A 95 -8.28 -9.11 -7.55
N VAL A 96 -8.95 -7.99 -7.30
CA VAL A 96 -8.55 -6.99 -6.33
C VAL A 96 -9.68 -6.73 -5.34
N TYR A 97 -9.30 -6.58 -4.06
CA TYR A 97 -10.22 -6.55 -2.91
C TYR A 97 -10.21 -5.23 -2.12
N HIS A 98 -9.37 -4.26 -2.50
CA HIS A 98 -9.26 -2.98 -1.80
C HIS A 98 -10.01 -1.84 -2.50
N VAL A 99 -10.89 -2.17 -3.45
CA VAL A 99 -11.74 -1.18 -4.11
C VAL A 99 -12.82 -0.73 -3.13
N PRO A 100 -13.05 0.59 -2.95
CA PRO A 100 -14.11 1.06 -2.07
C PRO A 100 -15.48 0.50 -2.50
N ARG A 101 -16.22 -0.10 -1.56
CA ARG A 101 -17.61 -0.62 -1.70
C ARG A 101 -17.77 -1.86 -2.59
N VAL A 102 -16.78 -2.21 -3.39
CA VAL A 102 -16.81 -3.41 -4.24
C VAL A 102 -15.88 -4.45 -3.62
N PRO A 103 -16.41 -5.57 -3.11
CA PRO A 103 -15.62 -6.56 -2.39
C PRO A 103 -14.64 -7.30 -3.31
N GLU A 104 -15.08 -7.64 -4.53
CA GLU A 104 -14.25 -8.32 -5.51
C GLU A 104 -14.39 -7.62 -6.86
N LEU A 105 -13.27 -7.25 -7.47
CA LEU A 105 -13.24 -6.68 -8.80
C LEU A 105 -12.16 -7.36 -9.63
N ASP A 106 -12.55 -7.88 -10.79
CA ASP A 106 -11.62 -8.45 -11.77
C ASP A 106 -11.09 -7.33 -12.68
N LEU A 107 -9.76 -7.23 -12.77
CA LEU A 107 -9.05 -6.25 -13.59
C LEU A 107 -8.78 -6.73 -15.02
N SER A 108 -9.11 -7.97 -15.35
CA SER A 108 -8.86 -8.56 -16.66
C SER A 108 -9.37 -7.66 -17.80
N GLY A 109 -8.47 -7.28 -18.71
CA GLY A 109 -8.80 -6.46 -19.89
C GLY A 109 -9.14 -5.00 -19.60
N MET A 110 -9.05 -4.54 -18.34
CA MET A 110 -9.31 -3.16 -17.97
C MET A 110 -8.13 -2.27 -18.35
N GLU A 111 -8.47 -1.04 -18.77
CA GLU A 111 -7.50 -0.01 -19.08
C GLU A 111 -7.29 0.91 -17.87
N GLY A 112 -6.03 1.24 -17.63
CA GLY A 112 -5.62 2.12 -16.55
C GLY A 112 -4.53 3.09 -17.01
N VAL A 113 -4.18 4.02 -16.13
CA VAL A 113 -3.07 4.95 -16.35
C VAL A 113 -2.00 4.70 -15.30
N LEU A 114 -0.78 4.47 -15.74
CA LEU A 114 0.36 4.26 -14.85
C LEU A 114 0.71 5.58 -14.15
N LYS A 115 0.56 5.65 -12.83
CA LYS A 115 0.75 6.89 -12.06
C LYS A 115 2.12 7.03 -11.43
N GLN A 116 2.68 5.93 -10.94
CA GLN A 116 3.91 5.96 -10.19
C GLN A 116 4.62 4.61 -10.25
N TYR A 117 5.94 4.65 -10.19
CA TYR A 117 6.78 3.49 -9.89
C TYR A 117 7.31 3.58 -8.45
N VAL A 118 7.04 2.53 -7.68
CA VAL A 118 7.33 2.44 -6.23
C VAL A 118 8.64 1.68 -5.96
N GLY A 119 9.32 1.18 -7.01
CA GLY A 119 10.62 0.52 -6.87
C GLY A 119 11.76 1.47 -6.48
N VAL A 120 11.56 2.79 -6.61
CA VAL A 120 12.52 3.80 -6.14
C VAL A 120 11.82 4.78 -5.19
N TRP A 121 12.41 4.95 -4.00
CA TRP A 121 11.94 5.92 -3.00
C TRP A 121 13.09 6.81 -2.56
N LYS A 122 12.99 8.12 -2.85
CA LYS A 122 14.00 9.13 -2.48
C LYS A 122 15.42 8.71 -2.87
N GLY A 123 15.58 8.13 -4.07
CA GLY A 123 16.87 7.66 -4.59
C GLY A 123 17.33 6.30 -4.04
N LYS A 124 16.55 5.63 -3.17
CA LYS A 124 16.83 4.27 -2.70
C LYS A 124 15.98 3.26 -3.46
N LYS A 125 16.62 2.18 -3.93
CA LYS A 125 15.92 1.03 -4.51
C LYS A 125 15.21 0.24 -3.41
N ILE A 126 13.92 0.01 -3.60
CA ILE A 126 13.08 -0.79 -2.71
C ILE A 126 12.80 -2.13 -3.40
N SER A 127 12.79 -3.21 -2.63
CA SER A 127 12.46 -4.56 -3.07
C SER A 127 10.93 -4.78 -3.19
N ALA A 128 10.22 -3.88 -3.87
CA ALA A 128 8.78 -4.01 -4.07
C ALA A 128 8.48 -5.04 -5.17
N ASN A 129 7.74 -6.10 -4.84
CA ASN A 129 7.38 -7.14 -5.81
C ASN A 129 6.43 -6.64 -6.90
N LEU A 130 5.58 -5.66 -6.59
CA LEU A 130 4.60 -5.05 -7.49
C LEU A 130 4.86 -3.54 -7.54
N PRO A 131 5.87 -3.08 -8.30
CA PRO A 131 6.35 -1.70 -8.20
C PRO A 131 5.48 -0.73 -9.00
N TYR A 132 4.64 -1.18 -9.94
CA TYR A 132 3.86 -0.30 -10.80
C TYR A 132 2.52 0.05 -10.20
N LYS A 133 2.32 1.32 -9.86
CA LYS A 133 1.05 1.82 -9.35
C LYS A 133 0.20 2.35 -10.50
N VAL A 134 -0.86 1.63 -10.83
CA VAL A 134 -1.78 1.94 -11.91
C VAL A 134 -3.09 2.48 -11.34
N ALA A 135 -3.60 3.56 -11.91
CA ALA A 135 -4.89 4.14 -11.58
C ALA A 135 -5.96 3.64 -12.55
N PHE A 136 -7.01 3.05 -12.00
CA PHE A 136 -8.19 2.62 -12.73
C PHE A 136 -9.35 3.56 -12.43
N VAL A 137 -10.16 3.80 -13.47
CA VAL A 137 -11.40 4.56 -13.38
C VAL A 137 -12.49 3.67 -13.95
N THR A 138 -13.44 3.28 -13.11
CA THR A 138 -14.50 2.34 -13.49
C THR A 138 -15.83 2.85 -12.99
N GLU A 139 -16.84 2.74 -13.84
CA GLU A 139 -18.21 3.10 -13.50
C GLU A 139 -18.93 1.86 -12.99
N ILE A 140 -19.20 1.82 -11.68
CA ILE A 140 -19.85 0.68 -11.02
C ILE A 140 -21.08 1.23 -10.30
N GLU A 141 -22.25 0.65 -10.58
CA GLU A 141 -23.53 0.99 -9.93
C GLU A 141 -23.89 2.48 -10.01
N GLY A 142 -23.59 3.13 -11.15
CA GLY A 142 -23.89 4.54 -11.38
C GLY A 142 -22.95 5.51 -10.68
N ARG A 143 -21.77 5.05 -10.25
CA ARG A 143 -20.73 5.90 -9.65
C ARG A 143 -19.37 5.62 -10.27
N THR A 144 -18.64 6.69 -10.56
CA THR A 144 -17.25 6.61 -11.03
C THR A 144 -16.32 6.39 -9.84
N VAL A 145 -15.79 5.18 -9.71
CA VAL A 145 -14.82 4.82 -8.66
C VAL A 145 -13.41 4.92 -9.23
N LYS A 146 -12.54 5.64 -8.51
CA LYS A 146 -11.12 5.72 -8.82
C LYS A 146 -10.38 4.92 -7.76
N PHE A 147 -9.60 3.94 -8.18
CA PHE A 147 -8.77 3.15 -7.28
C PHE A 147 -7.40 2.89 -7.90
N PHE A 148 -6.44 2.52 -7.07
CA PHE A 148 -5.08 2.23 -7.51
C PHE A 148 -4.78 0.78 -7.25
N ALA A 149 -4.21 0.06 -8.21
CA ALA A 149 -3.66 -1.28 -7.98
C ALA A 149 -2.16 -1.28 -8.26
N HIS A 150 -1.45 -2.15 -7.54
CA HIS A 150 -0.03 -2.39 -7.79
C HIS A 150 0.09 -3.63 -8.65
N LEU A 151 0.72 -3.49 -9.81
CA LEU A 151 0.93 -4.54 -10.80
C LEU A 151 2.42 -4.77 -11.05
N LYS A 152 2.73 -5.91 -11.66
CA LYS A 152 4.02 -6.21 -12.28
C LYS A 152 4.00 -5.87 -13.76
N ASP A 153 5.17 -5.69 -14.33
CA ASP A 153 5.41 -5.53 -15.76
C ASP A 153 4.86 -6.72 -16.59
N ASP A 154 4.96 -7.94 -16.09
CA ASP A 154 4.44 -9.12 -16.81
C ASP A 154 2.91 -9.21 -16.89
N GLU A 155 2.19 -8.42 -16.08
CA GLU A 155 0.74 -8.52 -15.91
C GLU A 155 -0.05 -7.60 -16.86
N PHE A 156 0.61 -6.61 -17.45
CA PHE A 156 -0.03 -5.61 -18.31
C PHE A 156 0.80 -5.30 -19.56
N ASP A 157 0.12 -4.87 -20.62
CA ASP A 157 0.74 -4.36 -21.84
C ASP A 157 0.51 -2.85 -21.94
N TYR A 158 1.47 -2.13 -22.50
CA TYR A 158 1.32 -0.70 -22.81
C TYR A 158 0.43 -0.54 -24.05
N LEU A 159 -0.49 0.43 -23.99
CA LEU A 159 -1.25 0.89 -25.15
C LEU A 159 -0.66 2.25 -25.55
N ASP A 160 0.00 2.28 -26.72
CA ASP A 160 0.51 3.51 -27.35
C ASP A 160 -0.61 4.46 -27.81
#